data_AF-C1E9K6-F1
#
_entry.id   AF-C1E9K6-F1
#
_cell.length_a   1.000
_cell.length_b   1.000
_cell.length_c   1.000
_cell.angle_alpha   90.00
_cell.angle_beta   90.00
_cell.angle_gamma   90.00
#
_symmetry.space_group_name_H-M   'P 1'
#
loop_
_entity.id
_entity.type
_entity.pdbx_description
1 polymer ?
#
loop_
_entity_poly.entity_id
_entity_poly.type
_entity_poly.pdbx_seq_one_letter_code
_entity_poly.pdbx_strand_id
1 'polypeptide(L)'
;YQHLIDRGWRRSGNWMYQPVLDRTCCPPYTIRLDVHRFAPTKSQKKVERRLRAYLEGRIDEKGAPTNDDARDQPSTAVKTLTVTTRPSAFDEEEYRLWRRYQTRVHGDDPNENNELGYGRFLVDTPLRRRWVASPPSGFGSFHQQYRIDGKLVAVGVVDVLPYCLSSKYFFWDPDYAALSLGKLGVLREIEWVREASAHCPTLRYYYMGYYIHDCPKMRYKGEYKPSELRCAATGAWCDLD
;
A
#
# COMPACT_ATOMS: atom_id res chain seq x y z
N TYR A 1 -17.97 -5.21 6.81
CA TYR A 1 -17.24 -4.52 5.72
C TYR A 1 -16.86 -5.44 4.57
N GLN A 2 -16.33 -6.67 4.78
CA GLN A 2 -16.01 -7.64 3.70
C GLN A 2 -17.07 -7.72 2.58
N HIS A 3 -18.31 -8.03 2.93
CA HIS A 3 -19.40 -8.12 1.95
C HIS A 3 -19.69 -6.81 1.18
N LEU A 4 -19.32 -5.65 1.73
CA LEU A 4 -19.50 -4.36 1.06
C LEU A 4 -18.37 -4.11 0.06
N ILE A 5 -17.11 -4.34 0.46
CA ILE A 5 -15.97 -4.13 -0.44
C ILE A 5 -16.01 -5.06 -1.66
N ASP A 6 -16.52 -6.29 -1.49
CA ASP A 6 -16.74 -7.25 -2.59
C ASP A 6 -17.83 -6.81 -3.58
N ARG A 7 -18.68 -5.86 -3.18
CA ARG A 7 -19.71 -5.22 -4.02
C ARG A 7 -19.28 -3.85 -4.53
N GLY A 8 -18.03 -3.46 -4.33
CA GLY A 8 -17.47 -2.20 -4.82
C GLY A 8 -17.58 -1.02 -3.87
N TRP A 9 -18.04 -1.21 -2.63
CA TRP A 9 -18.00 -0.16 -1.62
C TRP A 9 -16.58 0.12 -1.15
N ARG A 10 -16.32 1.34 -0.71
CA ARG A 10 -15.09 1.80 -0.08
C ARG A 10 -15.39 2.62 1.15
N ARG A 11 -14.33 3.03 1.85
CA ARG A 11 -14.43 3.93 3.00
C ARG A 11 -13.37 5.01 2.99
N SER A 12 -13.67 6.12 3.64
CA SER A 12 -12.76 7.20 4.02
C SER A 12 -13.05 7.53 5.48
N GLY A 13 -12.10 7.26 6.38
CA GLY A 13 -12.40 7.25 7.80
C GLY A 13 -13.57 6.31 8.16
N ASN A 14 -14.56 6.90 8.82
CA ASN A 14 -15.86 6.32 9.20
C ASN A 14 -16.92 6.32 8.09
N TRP A 15 -16.68 7.03 6.98
CA TRP A 15 -17.65 7.13 5.88
C TRP A 15 -17.48 5.96 4.92
N MET A 16 -18.59 5.29 4.57
CA MET A 16 -18.61 4.28 3.50
C MET A 16 -19.36 4.81 2.28
N TYR A 17 -18.88 4.50 1.08
CA TYR A 17 -19.45 4.99 -0.17
C TYR A 17 -19.24 4.00 -1.31
N GLN A 18 -20.04 4.13 -2.36
CA GLN A 18 -19.88 3.40 -3.62
C GLN A 18 -19.98 4.39 -4.78
N PRO A 19 -18.98 4.51 -5.66
CA PRO A 19 -19.02 5.41 -6.80
C PRO A 19 -20.09 4.99 -7.83
N VAL A 20 -20.72 5.99 -8.44
CA VAL A 20 -21.70 5.82 -9.53
C VAL A 20 -20.94 6.01 -10.85
N LEU A 21 -20.56 4.89 -11.48
CA LEU A 21 -19.56 4.87 -12.56
C LEU A 21 -20.00 5.61 -13.82
N ASP A 22 -21.27 5.51 -14.20
CA ASP A 22 -21.88 6.16 -15.38
C ASP A 22 -21.95 7.69 -15.27
N ARG A 23 -21.80 8.22 -14.06
CA ARG A 23 -21.79 9.67 -13.79
C ARG A 23 -20.40 10.21 -13.42
N THR A 24 -19.37 9.37 -13.42
CA THR A 24 -18.01 9.75 -13.06
C THR A 24 -17.16 9.87 -14.32
N CYS A 25 -16.53 11.03 -14.57
CA CYS A 25 -15.74 11.27 -15.78
C CYS A 25 -14.59 10.26 -15.99
N CYS A 26 -13.99 9.79 -14.91
CA CYS A 26 -12.93 8.78 -14.90
C CYS A 26 -13.35 7.62 -13.99
N PRO A 27 -14.05 6.59 -14.51
CA PRO A 27 -14.69 5.57 -13.69
C PRO A 27 -13.68 4.79 -12.81
N PRO A 28 -13.86 4.79 -11.48
CA PRO A 28 -13.00 4.05 -10.55
C PRO A 28 -13.47 2.59 -10.39
N TYR A 29 -12.85 1.68 -11.12
CA TYR A 29 -13.14 0.26 -11.01
C TYR A 29 -12.49 -0.33 -9.77
N THR A 30 -13.24 -1.13 -9.02
CA THR A 30 -12.64 -1.94 -7.95
C THR A 30 -11.74 -2.99 -8.57
N ILE A 31 -10.47 -3.00 -8.16
CA ILE A 31 -9.48 -3.97 -8.59
C ILE A 31 -9.04 -4.85 -7.41
N ARG A 32 -8.92 -6.14 -7.65
CA ARG A 32 -8.30 -7.09 -6.71
C ARG A 32 -7.39 -8.05 -7.44
N LEU A 33 -6.55 -8.73 -6.68
CA LEU A 33 -5.64 -9.75 -7.17
C LEU A 33 -5.64 -10.95 -6.23
N ASP A 34 -5.60 -12.15 -6.80
CA ASP A 34 -5.35 -13.39 -6.06
C ASP A 34 -3.85 -13.57 -5.85
N VAL A 35 -3.40 -13.52 -4.60
CA VAL A 35 -1.96 -13.50 -4.28
C VAL A 35 -1.26 -14.81 -4.62
N HIS A 36 -1.98 -15.92 -4.72
CA HIS A 36 -1.38 -17.20 -5.09
C HIS A 36 -1.09 -17.31 -6.59
N ARG A 37 -1.80 -16.54 -7.42
CA ARG A 37 -1.61 -16.51 -8.88
C ARG A 37 -0.60 -15.46 -9.32
N PHE A 38 -0.25 -14.52 -8.43
CA PHE A 38 0.65 -13.42 -8.76
C PHE A 38 2.11 -13.87 -8.92
N ALA A 39 2.71 -13.49 -10.04
CA ALA A 39 4.13 -13.61 -10.29
C ALA A 39 4.72 -12.22 -10.67
N PRO A 40 5.77 -11.74 -9.97
CA PRO A 40 6.32 -10.43 -10.25
C PRO A 40 7.03 -10.38 -11.60
N THR A 41 6.75 -9.33 -12.38
CA THR A 41 7.38 -9.06 -13.68
C THR A 41 8.83 -8.57 -13.52
N LYS A 42 9.56 -8.46 -14.64
CA LYS A 42 10.94 -7.90 -14.63
C LYS A 42 11.00 -6.48 -14.06
N SER A 43 10.00 -5.65 -14.31
CA SER A 43 9.93 -4.27 -13.81
C SER A 43 9.63 -4.22 -12.31
N GLN A 44 8.73 -5.08 -11.81
CA GLN A 44 8.45 -5.22 -10.38
C GLN A 44 9.68 -5.74 -9.61
N LYS A 45 10.34 -6.79 -10.13
CA LYS A 45 11.62 -7.28 -9.57
C LYS A 45 12.72 -6.21 -9.56
N LYS A 46 12.70 -5.26 -10.51
CA LYS A 46 13.65 -4.13 -10.53
C LYS A 46 13.46 -3.20 -9.33
N VAL A 47 12.23 -3.00 -8.87
CA VAL A 47 11.93 -2.19 -7.67
C VAL A 47 12.56 -2.82 -6.43
N GLU A 48 12.38 -4.14 -6.25
CA GLU A 48 12.99 -4.88 -5.12
C GLU A 48 14.53 -4.87 -5.18
N ARG A 49 15.11 -5.07 -6.36
CA ARG A 49 16.57 -4.99 -6.54
C ARG A 49 17.11 -3.60 -6.23
N ARG A 50 16.37 -2.54 -6.55
CA ARG A 50 16.78 -1.17 -6.23
C ARG A 50 16.79 -0.93 -4.73
N LEU A 51 15.73 -1.33 -4.02
CA LEU A 51 15.71 -1.27 -2.56
C LEU A 51 16.88 -2.06 -1.97
N ARG A 52 17.12 -3.28 -2.45
CA ARG A 52 18.25 -4.11 -2.02
C ARG A 52 19.59 -3.40 -2.19
N ALA A 53 19.84 -2.79 -3.37
CA ALA A 53 21.05 -2.03 -3.61
C ALA A 53 21.22 -0.85 -2.64
N TYR A 54 20.12 -0.16 -2.30
CA TYR A 54 20.14 0.92 -1.29
C TYR A 54 20.47 0.40 0.11
N LEU A 55 19.87 -0.72 0.50
CA LEU A 55 20.12 -1.36 1.80
C LEU A 55 21.56 -1.88 1.91
N GLU A 56 22.13 -2.36 0.80
CA GLU A 56 23.53 -2.79 0.70
C GLU A 56 24.51 -1.62 0.53
N GLY A 57 24.03 -0.37 0.55
CA GLY A 57 24.89 0.82 0.44
C GLY A 57 25.45 1.09 -0.95
N ARG A 58 25.00 0.38 -1.99
CA ARG A 58 25.46 0.53 -3.39
C ARG A 58 24.88 1.75 -4.10
N ILE A 59 23.75 2.26 -3.60
CA ILE A 59 23.14 3.51 -4.07
C ILE A 59 22.68 4.35 -2.86
N ASP A 60 22.55 5.66 -3.06
CA ASP A 60 21.95 6.59 -2.10
C ASP A 60 20.40 6.64 -2.23
N GLU A 61 19.74 7.45 -1.41
CA GLU A 61 18.28 7.61 -1.41
C GLU A 61 17.74 8.28 -2.69
N LYS A 62 18.61 8.98 -3.44
CA LYS A 62 18.32 9.56 -4.76
C LYS A 62 18.56 8.56 -5.89
N GLY A 63 19.09 7.38 -5.57
CA GLY A 63 19.36 6.30 -6.52
C GLY A 63 20.66 6.48 -7.30
N ALA A 64 21.53 7.40 -6.88
CA ALA A 64 22.86 7.56 -7.45
C ALA A 64 23.81 6.50 -6.84
N PRO A 65 24.77 5.96 -7.62
CA PRO A 65 25.83 5.12 -7.07
C PRO A 65 26.57 5.84 -5.95
N THR A 66 26.86 5.15 -4.86
CA THR A 66 27.77 5.66 -3.83
C THR A 66 29.20 5.52 -4.33
N ASN A 67 30.07 6.50 -4.05
CA ASN A 67 31.46 6.55 -4.52
C ASN A 67 32.38 5.43 -3.97
N ASP A 68 31.83 4.37 -3.38
CA ASP A 68 32.57 3.19 -2.91
C ASP A 68 33.12 2.33 -4.08
N ASP A 69 32.81 2.66 -5.33
CA ASP A 69 33.43 2.06 -6.54
C ASP A 69 34.97 2.27 -6.62
N ALA A 70 35.56 3.09 -5.74
CA ALA A 70 37.01 3.34 -5.68
C ALA A 70 37.77 2.50 -4.63
N ARG A 71 37.12 1.62 -3.85
CA ARG A 71 37.83 0.73 -2.92
C ARG A 71 37.24 -0.67 -2.97
N ASP A 72 38.12 -1.64 -3.15
CA ASP A 72 37.93 -3.08 -3.04
C ASP A 72 37.62 -3.49 -1.56
N GLN A 73 36.71 -2.76 -0.91
CA GLN A 73 36.25 -2.97 0.46
C GLN A 73 34.73 -2.97 0.47
N PRO A 74 34.08 -4.04 0.95
CA PRO A 74 32.63 -4.06 1.06
C PRO A 74 32.16 -2.90 1.94
N SER A 75 31.32 -2.02 1.39
CA SER A 75 30.59 -1.01 2.16
C SER A 75 29.92 -1.71 3.36
N THR A 76 30.40 -1.42 4.57
CA THR A 76 30.02 -2.15 5.79
C THR A 76 28.66 -1.75 6.35
N ALA A 77 28.04 -0.70 5.81
CA ALA A 77 26.77 -0.17 6.29
C ALA A 77 25.58 -0.88 5.63
N VAL A 78 25.33 -2.13 6.05
CA VAL A 78 24.10 -2.84 5.70
C VAL A 78 22.94 -2.21 6.48
N LYS A 79 22.05 -1.51 5.76
CA LYS A 79 20.84 -0.93 6.33
C LYS A 79 19.79 -2.00 6.56
N THR A 80 19.01 -1.85 7.61
CA THR A 80 17.95 -2.80 7.97
C THR A 80 16.58 -2.22 7.64
N LEU A 81 15.83 -2.90 6.77
CA LEU A 81 14.41 -2.64 6.58
C LEU A 81 13.59 -3.45 7.58
N THR A 82 12.76 -2.78 8.37
CA THR A 82 11.74 -3.42 9.20
C THR A 82 10.35 -2.97 8.77
N VAL A 83 9.40 -3.91 8.75
CA VAL A 83 8.00 -3.62 8.48
C VAL A 83 7.18 -4.14 9.64
N THR A 84 6.44 -3.25 10.31
CA THR A 84 5.59 -3.63 11.44
C THR A 84 4.15 -3.28 11.15
N THR A 85 3.22 -4.18 11.50
CA THR A 85 1.78 -3.94 11.35
C THR A 85 1.20 -3.63 12.72
N ARG A 86 0.67 -2.42 12.90
CA ARG A 86 0.11 -1.94 14.16
C ARG A 86 -1.37 -1.62 14.02
N PRO A 87 -2.18 -1.78 15.09
CA PRO A 87 -3.55 -1.28 15.11
C PRO A 87 -3.60 0.18 14.64
N SER A 88 -4.61 0.53 13.86
CA SER A 88 -4.86 1.93 13.47
C SER A 88 -5.02 2.79 14.73
N ALA A 89 -4.13 3.77 14.88
CA ALA A 89 -4.10 4.73 15.96
C ALA A 89 -3.38 5.99 15.47
N PHE A 90 -3.60 7.12 16.14
CA PHE A 90 -2.81 8.31 15.87
C PHE A 90 -1.36 8.08 16.29
N ASP A 91 -0.44 8.42 15.40
CA ASP A 91 1.00 8.40 15.62
C ASP A 91 1.59 9.69 15.05
N GLU A 92 2.31 10.42 15.90
CA GLU A 92 2.85 11.74 15.58
C GLU A 92 3.92 11.68 14.47
N GLU A 93 4.73 10.61 14.43
CA GLU A 93 5.76 10.45 13.39
C GLU A 93 5.10 10.17 12.03
N GLU A 94 4.08 9.31 12.01
CA GLU A 94 3.30 9.04 10.80
C GLU A 94 2.58 10.29 10.29
N TYR A 95 1.96 11.07 11.19
CA TYR A 95 1.31 12.33 10.83
C TYR A 95 2.28 13.33 10.18
N ARG A 96 3.47 13.51 10.76
CA ARG A 96 4.51 14.39 10.19
C ARG A 96 4.94 13.93 8.80
N LEU A 97 5.12 12.61 8.62
CA LEU A 97 5.45 12.04 7.32
C LEU A 97 4.32 12.25 6.30
N TRP A 98 3.07 12.05 6.72
CA TRP A 98 1.89 12.29 5.89
C TRP A 98 1.80 13.74 5.43
N ARG A 99 1.96 14.73 6.31
CA ARG A 99 1.96 16.16 5.91
C ARG A 99 3.04 16.46 4.88
N ARG A 100 4.26 15.98 5.11
CA ARG A 100 5.37 16.15 4.15
C ARG A 100 5.03 15.54 2.79
N TYR A 101 4.42 14.36 2.79
CA TYR A 101 4.00 13.69 1.57
C TYR A 101 2.90 14.46 0.83
N GLN A 102 1.84 14.91 1.52
CA GLN A 102 0.76 15.71 0.92
C GLN A 102 1.30 16.98 0.26
N THR A 103 2.12 17.77 0.97
CA THR A 103 2.66 19.01 0.40
C THR A 103 3.63 18.76 -0.75
N ARG A 104 4.57 17.80 -0.63
CA ARG A 104 5.61 17.60 -1.66
C ARG A 104 5.16 16.81 -2.88
N VAL A 105 4.21 15.87 -2.73
CA VAL A 105 3.79 14.97 -3.82
C VAL A 105 2.44 15.38 -4.42
N HIS A 106 1.54 15.93 -3.60
CA HIS A 106 0.21 16.37 -4.05
C HIS A 106 0.10 17.89 -4.20
N GLY A 107 0.99 18.66 -3.58
CA GLY A 107 0.96 20.13 -3.66
C GLY A 107 -0.11 20.75 -2.75
N ASP A 108 -0.65 19.98 -1.81
CA ASP A 108 -1.70 20.42 -0.90
C ASP A 108 -1.21 21.55 0.01
N ASP A 109 -2.11 22.47 0.37
CA ASP A 109 -1.81 23.53 1.34
C ASP A 109 -1.47 22.87 2.70
N PRO A 110 -0.29 23.16 3.29
CA PRO A 110 0.05 22.68 4.62
C PRO A 110 -1.05 22.97 5.66
N ASN A 111 -1.72 24.12 5.59
CA ASN A 111 -2.74 24.54 6.55
C ASN A 111 -4.00 23.64 6.54
N GLU A 112 -4.28 22.98 5.42
CA GLU A 112 -5.40 22.03 5.30
C GLU A 112 -5.06 20.66 5.90
N ASN A 113 -3.78 20.33 6.01
CA ASN A 113 -3.29 19.02 6.46
C ASN A 113 -3.09 18.98 7.99
N ASN A 114 -4.16 19.14 8.76
CA ASN A 114 -4.10 19.10 10.24
C ASN A 114 -4.34 17.70 10.84
N GLU A 115 -4.06 17.54 12.14
CA GLU A 115 -4.19 16.27 12.87
C GLU A 115 -5.62 15.72 12.85
N LEU A 116 -6.64 16.59 12.94
CA LEU A 116 -8.04 16.18 12.87
C LEU A 116 -8.37 15.60 11.49
N GLY A 117 -7.86 16.21 10.42
CA GLY A 117 -7.97 15.70 9.05
C GLY A 117 -7.27 14.35 8.89
N TYR A 118 -6.05 14.22 9.39
CA TYR A 118 -5.31 12.96 9.41
C TYR A 118 -6.06 11.86 10.17
N GLY A 119 -6.55 12.17 11.38
CA GLY A 119 -7.31 11.26 12.22
C GLY A 119 -8.58 10.78 11.51
N ARG A 120 -9.40 11.72 11.03
CA ARG A 120 -10.62 11.40 10.29
C ARG A 120 -10.35 10.62 9.02
N PHE A 121 -9.28 10.93 8.29
CA PHE A 121 -9.02 10.29 7.02
C PHE A 121 -8.39 8.91 7.18
N LEU A 122 -7.34 8.77 8.00
CA LEU A 122 -6.47 7.60 8.03
C LEU A 122 -6.67 6.73 9.27
N VAL A 123 -6.88 7.34 10.45
CA VAL A 123 -6.99 6.62 11.73
C VAL A 123 -8.39 6.06 11.97
N ASP A 124 -9.41 6.91 11.81
CA ASP A 124 -10.80 6.61 12.08
C ASP A 124 -11.27 5.40 11.25
N THR A 125 -12.01 4.51 11.90
CA THR A 125 -12.50 3.30 11.26
C THR A 125 -13.84 2.82 11.83
N PRO A 126 -14.79 2.44 10.96
CA PRO A 126 -16.03 1.81 11.38
C PRO A 126 -15.85 0.29 11.61
N LEU A 127 -14.65 -0.25 11.36
CA LEU A 127 -14.38 -1.68 11.50
C LEU A 127 -14.11 -1.99 12.97
N ARG A 128 -14.96 -2.83 13.56
CA ARG A 128 -14.69 -3.40 14.89
C ARG A 128 -13.53 -4.38 14.77
N ARG A 129 -12.50 -4.16 15.58
CA ARG A 129 -11.38 -5.09 15.71
C ARG A 129 -11.88 -6.46 16.18
N ARG A 130 -11.41 -7.51 15.52
CA ARG A 130 -11.66 -8.91 15.93
C ARG A 130 -10.34 -9.64 16.08
N TRP A 131 -10.08 -10.05 17.30
CA TRP A 131 -8.96 -10.94 17.61
C TRP A 131 -9.32 -12.35 17.17
N VAL A 132 -8.45 -12.94 16.35
CA VAL A 132 -8.55 -14.31 15.88
C VAL A 132 -7.16 -14.92 15.98
N ALA A 133 -7.07 -16.25 16.01
CA ALA A 133 -5.78 -16.92 16.03
C ALA A 133 -4.98 -16.67 14.73
N SER A 134 -5.67 -16.46 13.62
CA SER A 134 -5.05 -16.28 12.31
C SER A 134 -5.87 -15.37 11.39
N PRO A 135 -5.29 -14.30 10.80
CA PRO A 135 -3.88 -13.91 10.94
C PRO A 135 -3.57 -13.40 12.36
N PRO A 136 -2.30 -13.49 12.84
CA PRO A 136 -1.93 -13.05 14.20
C PRO A 136 -2.30 -11.59 14.52
N SER A 137 -2.38 -10.74 13.50
CA SER A 137 -2.83 -9.35 13.63
C SER A 137 -4.30 -9.21 14.05
N GLY A 138 -5.12 -10.22 13.79
CA GLY A 138 -6.57 -10.15 13.79
C GLY A 138 -7.14 -9.40 12.57
N PHE A 139 -8.44 -9.15 12.59
CA PHE A 139 -9.15 -8.33 11.60
C PHE A 139 -9.43 -6.92 12.11
N GLY A 140 -9.43 -5.94 11.22
CA GLY A 140 -9.63 -4.52 11.53
C GLY A 140 -8.80 -3.60 10.64
N SER A 141 -8.58 -2.37 11.09
CA SER A 141 -7.72 -1.39 10.41
C SER A 141 -6.35 -1.31 11.07
N PHE A 142 -5.32 -1.17 10.25
CA PHE A 142 -3.92 -1.20 10.65
C PHE A 142 -3.09 -0.22 9.85
N HIS A 143 -1.98 0.21 10.44
CA HIS A 143 -0.90 0.90 9.75
C HIS A 143 0.32 -0.04 9.65
N GLN A 144 0.83 -0.21 8.43
CA GLN A 144 2.07 -0.91 8.14
C GLN A 144 3.20 0.11 8.07
N GLN A 145 4.03 0.17 9.11
CA GLN A 145 5.16 1.09 9.23
C GLN A 145 6.41 0.47 8.61
N TYR A 146 6.94 1.11 7.57
CA TYR A 146 8.20 0.74 6.91
C TYR A 146 9.31 1.62 7.45
N ARG A 147 10.32 1.00 8.07
CA ARG A 147 11.45 1.70 8.68
C ARG A 147 12.77 1.23 8.10
N ILE A 148 13.65 2.16 7.76
CA ILE A 148 15.04 1.88 7.37
C ILE A 148 15.94 2.44 8.47
N ASP A 149 16.73 1.58 9.11
CA ASP A 149 17.58 1.94 10.26
C ASP A 149 16.79 2.68 11.36
N GLY A 150 15.56 2.22 11.61
CA GLY A 150 14.64 2.81 12.60
C GLY A 150 13.87 4.05 12.11
N LYS A 151 14.33 4.75 11.07
CA LYS A 151 13.62 5.91 10.50
C LYS A 151 12.39 5.47 9.72
N LEU A 152 11.21 6.06 10.00
CA LEU A 152 10.00 5.83 9.23
C LEU A 152 10.12 6.42 7.81
N VAL A 153 9.97 5.57 6.80
CA VAL A 153 10.09 5.96 5.37
C VAL A 153 8.81 5.75 4.57
N ALA A 154 7.90 4.90 5.02
CA ALA A 154 6.58 4.75 4.41
C ALA A 154 5.56 4.17 5.40
N VAL A 155 4.29 4.41 5.10
CA VAL A 155 3.15 3.87 5.85
C VAL A 155 2.08 3.39 4.86
N GLY A 156 1.71 2.12 4.99
CA GLY A 156 0.53 1.55 4.34
C GLY A 156 -0.66 1.55 5.31
N VAL A 157 -1.75 2.22 4.96
CA VAL A 157 -3.01 2.21 5.73
C VAL A 157 -3.90 1.13 5.12
N VAL A 158 -4.14 0.07 5.88
CA VAL A 158 -4.76 -1.17 5.38
C VAL A 158 -5.92 -1.64 6.24
N ASP A 159 -6.87 -2.33 5.63
CA ASP A 159 -7.86 -3.14 6.32
C ASP A 159 -7.56 -4.62 6.12
N VAL A 160 -7.40 -5.36 7.22
CA VAL A 160 -7.31 -6.82 7.18
C VAL A 160 -8.71 -7.38 7.44
N LEU A 161 -9.26 -8.06 6.45
CA LEU A 161 -10.61 -8.61 6.45
C LEU A 161 -10.56 -10.13 6.26
N PRO A 162 -11.67 -10.87 6.51
CA PRO A 162 -11.67 -12.33 6.43
C PRO A 162 -11.17 -12.92 5.12
N TYR A 163 -11.36 -12.23 3.99
CA TYR A 163 -10.99 -12.72 2.66
C TYR A 163 -9.91 -11.92 1.95
N CYS A 164 -9.56 -10.74 2.47
CA CYS A 164 -8.58 -9.88 1.82
C CYS A 164 -7.85 -8.92 2.75
N LEU A 165 -6.70 -8.44 2.27
CA LEU A 165 -6.15 -7.16 2.70
C LEU A 165 -6.57 -6.09 1.69
N SER A 166 -7.08 -4.96 2.19
CA SER A 166 -7.44 -3.80 1.38
C SER A 166 -6.51 -2.63 1.67
N SER A 167 -5.75 -2.21 0.66
CA SER A 167 -4.92 -1.01 0.70
C SER A 167 -5.81 0.22 0.54
N LYS A 168 -5.93 1.03 1.59
CA LYS A 168 -6.75 2.25 1.62
C LYS A 168 -5.93 3.45 1.20
N TYR A 169 -4.74 3.61 1.76
CA TYR A 169 -3.84 4.73 1.47
C TYR A 169 -2.39 4.32 1.67
N PHE A 170 -1.47 4.95 0.94
CA PHE A 170 -0.04 4.69 1.10
C PHE A 170 0.72 5.99 0.90
N PHE A 171 1.51 6.39 1.90
CA PHE A 171 2.33 7.60 1.87
C PHE A 171 3.76 7.28 2.29
N TRP A 172 4.73 8.06 1.79
CA TRP A 172 6.14 7.74 1.91
C TRP A 172 7.02 9.00 1.93
N ASP A 173 8.25 8.88 2.42
CA ASP A 173 9.17 10.02 2.56
C ASP A 173 9.65 10.46 1.18
N PRO A 174 9.29 11.68 0.71
CA PRO A 174 9.67 12.19 -0.60
C PRO A 174 11.17 12.15 -0.90
N ASP A 175 12.00 12.12 0.14
CA ASP A 175 13.46 12.03 -0.03
C ASP A 175 13.92 10.69 -0.64
N TYR A 176 13.09 9.64 -0.54
CA TYR A 176 13.35 8.28 -1.05
C TYR A 176 12.60 7.99 -2.36
N ALA A 177 12.19 9.01 -3.11
CA ALA A 177 11.39 8.86 -4.34
C ALA A 177 12.01 7.89 -5.36
N ALA A 178 13.34 7.86 -5.45
CA ALA A 178 14.06 6.97 -6.37
C ALA A 178 13.81 5.48 -6.09
N LEU A 179 13.54 5.11 -4.83
CA LEU A 179 13.27 3.74 -4.40
C LEU A 179 11.87 3.26 -4.80
N SER A 180 10.98 4.15 -5.25
CA SER A 180 9.62 3.81 -5.70
C SER A 180 8.80 3.07 -4.63
N LEU A 181 8.82 3.59 -3.39
CA LEU A 181 8.23 2.96 -2.21
C LEU A 181 6.74 2.63 -2.37
N GLY A 182 5.98 3.41 -3.15
CA GLY A 182 4.58 3.09 -3.47
C GLY A 182 4.41 1.75 -4.22
N LYS A 183 5.27 1.46 -5.22
CA LYS A 183 5.24 0.16 -5.93
C LYS A 183 5.77 -0.98 -5.05
N LEU A 184 6.76 -0.69 -4.22
CA LEU A 184 7.27 -1.64 -3.25
C LEU A 184 6.18 -2.03 -2.24
N GLY A 185 5.38 -1.07 -1.75
CA GLY A 185 4.27 -1.30 -0.83
C GLY A 185 3.28 -2.33 -1.38
N VAL A 186 2.91 -2.23 -2.65
CA VAL A 186 2.04 -3.21 -3.32
C VAL A 186 2.65 -4.63 -3.28
N LEU A 187 3.94 -4.77 -3.61
CA LEU A 187 4.61 -6.07 -3.58
C LEU A 187 4.67 -6.65 -2.15
N ARG A 188 4.91 -5.79 -1.16
CA ARG A 188 4.97 -6.17 0.26
C ARG A 188 3.61 -6.56 0.82
N GLU A 189 2.56 -5.84 0.44
CA GLU A 189 1.18 -6.17 0.83
C GLU A 189 0.72 -7.50 0.18
N ILE A 190 1.10 -7.77 -1.07
CA ILE A 190 0.84 -9.07 -1.71
C ILE A 190 1.54 -10.20 -0.95
N GLU A 191 2.83 -10.03 -0.64
CA GLU A 191 3.59 -11.05 0.09
C GLU A 191 3.03 -11.26 1.50
N TRP A 192 2.64 -10.18 2.19
CA TRP A 192 2.02 -10.26 3.51
C TRP A 192 0.74 -11.11 3.49
N VAL A 193 -0.14 -10.91 2.49
CA VAL A 193 -1.36 -11.72 2.35
C VAL A 193 -1.00 -13.17 2.04
N ARG A 194 0.00 -13.40 1.19
CA ARG A 194 0.47 -14.76 0.84
C ARG A 194 1.00 -15.50 2.06
N GLU A 195 1.85 -14.86 2.87
CA GLU A 195 2.35 -15.43 4.13
C GLU A 195 1.21 -15.70 5.11
N ALA A 196 0.33 -14.72 5.32
CA ALA A 196 -0.81 -14.86 6.22
C ALA A 196 -1.81 -15.94 5.76
N SER A 197 -1.96 -16.15 4.45
CA SER A 197 -2.84 -17.17 3.88
C SER A 197 -2.42 -18.60 4.23
N ALA A 198 -1.13 -18.83 4.50
CA ALA A 198 -0.62 -20.13 4.92
C ALA A 198 -1.25 -20.60 6.25
N HIS A 199 -1.69 -19.66 7.08
CA HIS A 199 -2.36 -19.94 8.35
C HIS A 199 -3.82 -19.49 8.35
N CYS A 200 -4.25 -18.67 7.40
CA CYS A 200 -5.62 -18.19 7.22
C CYS A 200 -6.03 -18.37 5.74
N PRO A 201 -6.38 -19.59 5.28
CA PRO A 201 -6.56 -19.88 3.84
C PRO A 201 -7.66 -19.04 3.16
N THR A 202 -8.56 -18.45 3.94
CA THR A 202 -9.60 -17.57 3.42
C THR A 202 -9.05 -16.21 3.00
N LEU A 203 -7.97 -15.73 3.61
CA LEU A 203 -7.30 -14.46 3.34
C LEU A 203 -6.46 -14.58 2.06
N ARG A 204 -7.12 -14.47 0.91
CA ARG A 204 -6.56 -14.82 -0.40
C ARG A 204 -6.34 -13.61 -1.31
N TYR A 205 -7.17 -12.58 -1.16
CA TYR A 205 -7.20 -11.48 -2.11
C TYR A 205 -6.48 -10.25 -1.57
N TYR A 206 -5.91 -9.49 -2.49
CA TYR A 206 -5.37 -8.17 -2.21
C TYR A 206 -6.12 -7.12 -3.03
N TYR A 207 -6.72 -6.14 -2.35
CA TYR A 207 -7.50 -5.06 -2.96
C TYR A 207 -6.63 -3.81 -3.02
N MET A 208 -6.23 -3.39 -4.23
CA MET A 208 -5.39 -2.22 -4.48
C MET A 208 -6.19 -0.90 -4.51
N GLY A 209 -7.39 -0.87 -3.93
CA GLY A 209 -8.31 0.27 -4.03
C GLY A 209 -9.00 0.34 -5.40
N TYR A 210 -8.85 1.46 -6.10
CA TYR A 210 -9.42 1.67 -7.44
C TYR A 210 -8.37 1.60 -8.54
N TYR A 211 -8.78 1.08 -9.69
CA TYR A 211 -8.14 1.22 -10.99
C TYR A 211 -8.94 2.21 -11.84
N ILE A 212 -8.26 3.21 -12.39
CA ILE A 212 -8.86 4.21 -13.30
C ILE A 212 -8.03 4.17 -14.57
N HIS A 213 -8.62 3.72 -15.68
CA HIS A 213 -7.91 3.47 -16.94
C HIS A 213 -7.21 4.73 -17.47
N ASP A 214 -7.92 5.86 -17.42
CA ASP A 214 -7.49 7.14 -17.99
C ASP A 214 -6.59 7.95 -17.06
N CYS A 215 -6.31 7.46 -15.84
CA CYS A 215 -5.47 8.15 -14.87
C CYS A 215 -4.08 7.49 -14.78
N PRO A 216 -3.01 8.11 -15.27
CA PRO A 216 -1.66 7.53 -15.24
C PRO A 216 -1.20 7.13 -13.83
N LYS A 217 -1.57 7.91 -12.80
CA LYS A 217 -1.24 7.63 -11.38
C LYS A 217 -1.93 6.36 -10.85
N MET A 218 -3.00 5.89 -11.50
CA MET A 218 -3.80 4.74 -11.06
C MET A 218 -3.72 3.56 -12.02
N ARG A 219 -3.31 3.79 -13.27
CA ARG A 219 -3.21 2.77 -14.33
C ARG A 219 -2.20 1.67 -14.00
N TYR A 220 -1.13 1.98 -13.25
CA TYR A 220 -0.08 1.03 -12.91
C TYR A 220 -0.60 -0.20 -12.13
N LYS A 221 -1.76 -0.09 -11.46
CA LYS A 221 -2.35 -1.21 -10.71
C LYS A 221 -2.76 -2.37 -11.61
N GLY A 222 -3.06 -2.10 -12.89
CA GLY A 222 -3.31 -3.14 -13.88
C GLY A 222 -2.05 -3.93 -14.31
N GLU A 223 -0.86 -3.49 -13.91
CA GLU A 223 0.41 -4.20 -14.19
C GLU A 223 0.63 -5.40 -13.25
N TYR A 224 -0.13 -5.53 -12.17
CA TYR A 224 -0.06 -6.66 -11.25
C TYR A 224 -1.03 -7.73 -11.73
N LYS A 225 -0.53 -8.82 -12.30
CA LYS A 225 -1.37 -9.84 -12.97
C LYS A 225 -1.25 -11.22 -12.31
N PRO A 226 -2.32 -12.04 -12.37
CA PRO A 226 -3.66 -11.69 -12.85
C PRO A 226 -4.40 -10.80 -11.84
N SER A 227 -5.04 -9.74 -12.33
CA SER A 227 -5.96 -8.91 -11.56
C SER A 227 -7.36 -9.02 -12.13
N GLU A 228 -8.36 -8.80 -11.29
CA GLU A 228 -9.77 -8.78 -11.66
C GLU A 228 -10.35 -7.40 -11.39
N LEU A 229 -11.18 -6.91 -12.32
CA LEU A 229 -12.03 -5.74 -12.13
C LEU A 229 -13.45 -6.17 -11.78
N ARG A 230 -14.08 -5.42 -10.89
CA ARG A 230 -15.48 -5.59 -10.55
C ARG A 230 -16.36 -4.91 -11.60
N CYS A 231 -17.13 -5.69 -12.35
CA CYS A 231 -18.08 -5.18 -13.34
C CYS A 231 -19.23 -4.45 -12.63
N ALA A 232 -19.48 -3.18 -12.98
CA ALA A 232 -20.55 -2.40 -12.36
C ALA A 232 -21.96 -2.84 -12.78
N ALA A 233 -22.12 -3.38 -13.99
CA ALA A 233 -23.42 -3.82 -14.49
C ALA A 233 -23.85 -5.17 -13.90
N THR A 234 -22.95 -6.17 -13.93
CA THR A 234 -23.35 -7.57 -13.67
C THR A 234 -23.16 -8.02 -12.24
N GLY A 235 -22.28 -7.37 -11.48
CA GLY A 235 -21.89 -7.95 -10.20
C GLY A 235 -20.62 -8.80 -10.24
N ALA A 236 -20.14 -9.16 -11.44
CA ALA A 236 -19.11 -10.17 -11.61
C ALA A 236 -17.69 -9.60 -11.47
N TRP A 237 -16.74 -10.49 -11.17
CA TRP A 237 -15.32 -10.23 -11.33
C TRP A 237 -14.90 -10.64 -12.74
N CYS A 238 -14.24 -9.73 -13.44
CA CYS A 238 -13.76 -9.93 -14.81
C CYS A 238 -12.24 -9.80 -14.81
N ASP A 239 -11.53 -10.72 -15.46
CA ASP A 239 -10.08 -10.61 -15.60
C ASP A 239 -9.71 -9.29 -16.32
N LEU A 240 -8.64 -8.65 -15.84
CA LEU A 240 -8.05 -7.47 -16.44
C LEU A 240 -6.92 -7.91 -17.38
N ASP A 241 -7.21 -7.87 -18.68
CA ASP A 241 -6.29 -8.29 -19.74
C ASP A 241 -5.02 -7.45 -19.87
#